data_AF-A0A158UZ68-F1
#
_entry.id   AF-A0A158UZ68-F1
#
_cell.length_a   1.000
_cell.length_b   1.000
_cell.length_c   1.000
_cell.angle_alpha   90.00
_cell.angle_beta   90.00
_cell.angle_gamma   90.00
#
_symmetry.space_group_name_H-M   'P 1'
#
loop_
_entity.id
_entity.type
_entity.pdbx_description
1 polymer ?
#
loop_
_entity_poly.entity_id
_entity_poly.type
_entity_poly.pdbx_seq_one_letter_code
_entity_poly.pdbx_strand_id
1 'polypeptide(L)'
;MADPEWHTLDAHEVEQVQATWKAVSHDEVEILYTVFKAHPDIMAKFPKFTGKDLEAIKDTADFAVHASRIIGFFGEYVTLLGSSGNQA
;
A
#
# COMPACT_ATOMS: atom_id res chain seq x y z
N MET A 1 9.17 -13.66 -18.56
CA MET A 1 8.12 -13.69 -17.52
C MET A 1 6.83 -13.94 -18.25
N ALA A 2 6.01 -14.89 -17.80
CA ALA A 2 4.66 -15.03 -18.35
C ALA A 2 3.85 -13.82 -17.88
N ASP A 3 3.08 -13.20 -18.77
CA ASP A 3 2.12 -12.18 -18.36
C ASP A 3 1.11 -12.84 -17.41
N PRO A 4 0.74 -12.16 -16.30
CA PRO A 4 -0.28 -12.70 -15.41
C PRO A 4 -1.59 -12.89 -16.17
N GLU A 5 -2.24 -14.02 -15.94
CA GLU A 5 -3.63 -14.21 -16.36
C GLU A 5 -4.51 -13.30 -15.49
N TRP A 6 -5.07 -12.26 -16.10
CA TRP A 6 -5.93 -11.31 -15.41
C TRP A 6 -7.31 -11.94 -15.22
N HIS A 7 -7.71 -12.13 -13.96
CA HIS A 7 -9.02 -12.67 -13.61
C HIS A 7 -9.88 -11.59 -12.99
N THR A 8 -11.01 -11.32 -13.65
CA THR A 8 -11.89 -10.27 -13.19
C THR A 8 -12.54 -10.60 -11.85
N LEU A 9 -12.34 -9.75 -10.84
CA LEU A 9 -13.02 -9.85 -9.55
C LEU A 9 -14.52 -9.59 -9.75
N ASP A 10 -15.35 -10.44 -9.16
CA ASP A 10 -16.78 -10.19 -9.15
C ASP A 10 -17.17 -9.08 -8.16
N ALA A 11 -18.43 -8.65 -8.22
CA ALA A 11 -18.91 -7.55 -7.38
C ALA A 11 -18.81 -7.85 -5.87
N HIS A 12 -18.94 -9.12 -5.48
CA HIS A 12 -18.83 -9.52 -4.08
C HIS A 12 -17.38 -9.49 -3.60
N GLU A 13 -16.44 -9.95 -4.43
CA GLU A 13 -15.01 -9.88 -4.14
C GLU A 13 -14.54 -8.41 -4.04
N VAL A 14 -15.00 -7.55 -4.95
CA VAL A 14 -14.73 -6.10 -4.88
C VAL A 14 -15.25 -5.50 -3.58
N GLU A 15 -16.48 -5.81 -3.18
CA GLU A 15 -17.05 -5.34 -1.91
C GLU A 15 -16.22 -5.79 -0.71
N GLN A 16 -15.77 -7.05 -0.70
CA GLN A 16 -14.92 -7.59 0.37
C GLN A 16 -13.58 -6.85 0.47
N VAL A 17 -12.91 -6.62 -0.66
CA VAL A 17 -11.64 -5.86 -0.68
C VAL A 17 -11.85 -4.43 -0.20
N GLN A 18 -12.90 -3.75 -0.64
CA GLN A 18 -13.19 -2.38 -0.22
C GLN A 18 -13.53 -2.29 1.27
N ALA A 19 -14.36 -3.21 1.78
CA ALA A 19 -14.76 -3.25 3.18
C ALA A 19 -13.57 -3.55 4.11
N THR A 20 -12.73 -4.52 3.74
CA THR A 20 -11.54 -4.87 4.53
C THR A 20 -10.48 -3.79 4.47
N TRP A 21 -10.28 -3.15 3.31
CA TRP A 21 -9.36 -2.02 3.19
C TRP A 21 -9.77 -0.84 4.07
N LYS A 22 -11.05 -0.48 4.09
CA LYS A 22 -11.58 0.60 4.93
C LYS A 22 -11.29 0.40 6.43
N ALA A 23 -11.22 -0.85 6.88
CA ALA A 23 -10.93 -1.18 8.27
C ALA A 23 -9.48 -0.86 8.69
N VAL A 24 -8.54 -0.77 7.74
CA VAL A 24 -7.10 -0.61 8.04
C VAL A 24 -6.47 0.62 7.38
N SER A 25 -7.12 1.25 6.40
CA SER A 25 -6.52 2.30 5.58
C SER A 25 -6.09 3.57 6.34
N HIS A 26 -6.53 3.73 7.58
CA HIS A 26 -6.14 4.85 8.45
C HIS A 26 -4.78 4.64 9.13
N ASP A 27 -4.26 3.41 9.15
CA ASP A 27 -3.00 3.04 9.80
C ASP A 27 -1.81 3.12 8.83
N GLU A 28 -1.75 4.17 8.03
CA GLU A 28 -0.82 4.31 6.88
C GLU A 28 0.64 4.07 7.27
N VAL A 29 1.06 4.64 8.41
CA VAL A 29 2.41 4.48 8.97
C VAL A 29 2.69 3.02 9.32
N GLU A 30 1.75 2.32 9.96
CA GLU A 30 1.92 0.93 10.36
C GLU A 30 1.99 0.00 9.14
N ILE A 31 1.18 0.27 8.12
CA ILE A 31 1.20 -0.49 6.86
C ILE A 31 2.56 -0.35 6.18
N LEU A 32 3.06 0.89 5.99
CA LEU A 32 4.37 1.10 5.36
C LEU A 32 5.51 0.53 6.21
N TYR A 33 5.45 0.71 7.53
CA TYR A 33 6.42 0.16 8.47
C TYR A 33 6.49 -1.38 8.35
N THR A 34 5.33 -2.05 8.29
CA THR A 34 5.25 -3.51 8.12
C THR A 34 5.90 -3.95 6.81
N VAL A 35 5.67 -3.24 5.71
CA VAL A 35 6.29 -3.54 4.41
C VAL A 35 7.81 -3.37 4.46
N PHE A 36 8.31 -2.26 5.00
CA PHE A 36 9.75 -2.01 5.09
C PHE A 36 10.45 -2.96 6.05
N LYS A 37 9.77 -3.39 7.12
CA LYS A 37 10.28 -4.39 8.06
C LYS A 37 10.40 -5.78 7.42
N ALA A 38 9.40 -6.18 6.62
CA ALA A 38 9.41 -7.45 5.89
C ALA A 38 10.38 -7.43 4.70
N HIS A 39 10.54 -6.27 4.05
CA HIS A 39 11.33 -6.08 2.84
C HIS A 39 12.25 -4.86 2.94
N PRO A 40 13.38 -4.97 3.65
CA PRO A 40 14.34 -3.87 3.81
C PRO A 40 14.95 -3.38 2.48
N ASP A 41 14.98 -4.25 1.47
CA ASP A 41 15.44 -3.91 0.12
C ASP A 41 14.52 -2.89 -0.58
N ILE A 42 13.23 -2.88 -0.25
CA ILE A 42 12.29 -1.85 -0.72
C ILE A 42 12.64 -0.51 -0.06
N MET A 43 12.82 -0.48 1.27
CA MET A 43 13.23 0.73 2.00
C MET A 43 14.54 1.32 1.47
N ALA A 44 15.51 0.46 1.14
CA ALA A 44 16.82 0.86 0.63
C ALA A 44 16.75 1.61 -0.72
N LYS A 45 15.66 1.46 -1.47
CA LYS A 45 15.44 2.19 -2.74
C LYS A 45 15.02 3.65 -2.54
N PHE A 46 14.72 4.06 -1.31
CA PHE A 46 14.35 5.43 -0.98
C PHE A 46 15.55 6.15 -0.34
N PRO A 47 16.22 7.10 -1.04
CA PRO A 47 17.40 7.80 -0.51
C PRO A 47 17.16 8.51 0.83
N LYS A 48 15.91 8.89 1.11
CA LYS A 48 15.51 9.55 2.36
C LYS A 48 15.58 8.64 3.59
N PHE A 49 15.48 7.32 3.39
CA PHE A 49 15.35 6.32 4.44
C PHE A 49 16.48 5.28 4.42
N THR A 50 17.19 5.13 3.30
CA THR A 50 18.29 4.16 3.17
C THR A 50 19.36 4.35 4.25
N GLY A 51 19.78 3.25 4.86
CA GLY A 51 20.77 3.24 5.94
C GLY A 51 20.28 3.77 7.30
N LYS A 52 19.03 4.23 7.41
CA LYS A 52 18.43 4.61 8.70
C LYS A 52 17.84 3.41 9.40
N ASP A 53 17.80 3.45 10.72
CA ASP A 53 17.05 2.49 11.53
C ASP A 53 15.54 2.73 11.36
N LEU A 54 14.80 1.68 10.98
CA LEU A 54 13.36 1.75 10.75
C LEU A 54 12.60 2.15 12.01
N GLU A 55 13.00 1.64 13.18
CA GLU A 55 12.37 1.99 14.46
C GLU A 55 12.55 3.48 14.77
N ALA A 56 13.72 4.03 14.45
CA ALA A 56 14.04 5.44 14.69
C ALA A 56 13.31 6.40 13.75
N ILE A 57 12.85 5.95 12.57
CA ILE A 57 12.18 6.81 11.58
C ILE A 57 10.66 6.68 11.58
N LYS A 58 10.09 5.64 12.19
CA LYS A 58 8.64 5.34 12.17
C LYS A 58 7.78 6.54 12.55
N ASP A 59 8.13 7.21 13.65
CA ASP A 59 7.36 8.33 14.21
C ASP A 59 7.76 9.71 13.63
N THR A 60 8.57 9.73 12.56
CA THR A 60 8.98 10.99 11.93
C THR A 60 7.93 11.49 10.94
N ALA A 61 7.77 12.82 10.86
CA ALA A 61 6.87 13.45 9.88
C ALA A 61 7.22 13.06 8.43
N ASP A 62 8.51 12.87 8.15
CA ASP A 62 9.00 12.45 6.85
C ASP A 62 8.53 11.06 6.44
N PHE A 63 8.46 10.13 7.40
CA PHE A 63 7.95 8.78 7.19
C PHE A 63 6.43 8.79 7.01
N ALA A 64 5.71 9.53 7.88
CA ALA A 64 4.26 9.69 7.78
C ALA A 64 3.84 10.27 6.42
N VAL A 65 4.51 11.32 5.93
CA VAL A 65 4.23 11.90 4.60
C VAL A 65 4.45 10.88 3.47
N HIS A 66 5.45 10.01 3.60
CA HIS A 66 5.69 8.98 2.58
C HIS A 66 4.65 7.87 2.63
N ALA A 67 4.26 7.44 3.84
CA ALA A 67 3.19 6.48 4.06
C ALA A 67 1.87 6.97 3.46
N SER A 68 1.42 8.19 3.78
CA SER A 68 0.16 8.72 3.24
C SER A 68 0.15 8.80 1.71
N ARG A 69 1.29 9.04 1.05
CA ARG A 69 1.37 9.04 -0.42
C ARG A 69 1.16 7.66 -1.03
N ILE A 70 1.83 6.64 -0.50
CA ILE A 70 1.73 5.26 -1.02
C ILE A 70 0.33 4.70 -0.72
N ILE A 71 -0.11 4.85 0.53
CA ILE A 71 -1.38 4.29 0.99
C ILE A 71 -2.58 5.04 0.40
N GLY A 72 -2.47 6.35 0.20
CA GLY A 72 -3.46 7.13 -0.52
C GLY A 72 -3.63 6.67 -1.97
N PHE A 73 -2.53 6.46 -2.70
CA PHE A 73 -2.59 5.94 -4.07
C PHE A 73 -3.20 4.52 -4.12
N PHE A 74 -2.80 3.63 -3.21
CA PHE A 74 -3.39 2.30 -3.13
C PHE A 74 -4.88 2.35 -2.78
N GLY A 75 -5.28 3.27 -1.88
CA GLY A 75 -6.67 3.50 -1.54
C GLY A 75 -7.52 4.00 -2.71
N GLU A 76 -6.96 4.86 -3.57
CA GLU A 76 -7.62 5.27 -4.81
C GLU A 76 -7.82 4.07 -5.75
N TYR A 77 -6.81 3.22 -5.91
CA TYR A 77 -6.93 1.99 -6.70
C TYR A 77 -8.04 1.07 -6.16
N VAL A 78 -8.06 0.81 -4.85
CA VAL A 78 -9.09 -0.02 -4.20
C VAL A 78 -10.50 0.58 -4.39
N THR A 79 -10.62 1.90 -4.30
CA THR A 79 -11.90 2.60 -4.51
C THR A 79 -12.41 2.42 -5.95
N LEU A 80 -11.50 2.36 -6.92
CA LEU A 80 -11.82 2.26 -8.33
C LEU A 80 -12.07 0.81 -8.81
N LEU A 81 -11.80 -0.20 -7.98
CA LEU A 81 -12.08 -1.61 -8.33
C LEU A 81 -13.51 -1.79 -8.85
N GLY A 82 -13.66 -2.52 -9.96
CA GLY A 82 -14.95 -2.76 -10.63
C GLY A 82 -15.40 -1.65 -11.60
N SER A 83 -14.68 -0.53 -11.67
CA SER A 83 -14.90 0.51 -12.70
C SER A 83 -14.31 0.07 -14.04
N SER A 84 -14.84 0.57 -15.17
CA SER A 84 -14.53 0.13 -16.54
C SER A 84 -13.04 0.17 -16.97
N GLY A 85 -12.16 0.83 -16.20
CA GLY A 85 -10.69 0.83 -16.40
C GLY A 85 -9.89 0.14 -15.29
N ASN A 86 -10.54 -0.27 -14.20
CA ASN A 86 -9.99 -0.95 -13.03
C ASN A 86 -10.81 -2.22 -12.73
N GLN A 87 -11.23 -2.91 -13.79
CA GLN A 87 -11.73 -4.27 -13.70
C GLN A 87 -10.49 -5.11 -13.38
N ALA A 88 -10.16 -5.23 -12.08
CA ALA A 88 -9.35 -6.34 -11.59
C ALA A 88 -9.97 -7.58 -12.17
#